data_AF-A0A8K0EYV5-F1
#
_entry.id   AF-A0A8K0EYV5-F1
#
_cell.length_a   1.000
_cell.length_b   1.000
_cell.length_c   1.000
_cell.angle_alpha   90.00
_cell.angle_beta   90.00
_cell.angle_gamma   90.00
#
_symmetry.space_group_name_H-M   'P 1'
#
loop_
_entity.id
_entity.type
_entity.pdbx_description
1 polymer ?
#
loop_
_entity_poly.entity_id
_entity_poly.type
_entity_poly.pdbx_seq_one_letter_code
_entity_poly.pdbx_strand_id
1 'polypeptide(L)'
;MSQQRGITQSKESLLKSYNKRLKDDVKSILDNFTEILKAAKVEEQNQVSTLTQSDQARYEMHVRAANIVRAGESLMKLVSDLKTFLILNDFPSVNEGINQRTQQLKAIQGECDTKLLALRDDMAADLYDLEEEYYSSRHK
;
A
#
# COMPACT_ATOMS: atom_id res chain seq x y z
N MET A 1 -3.44 13.73 -18.29
CA MET A 1 -4.80 13.14 -18.30
C MET A 1 -4.84 11.67 -18.76
N SER A 2 -4.08 11.27 -19.79
CA SER A 2 -4.07 9.89 -20.32
C SER A 2 -3.31 8.87 -19.44
N GLN A 3 -2.18 9.25 -18.82
CA GLN A 3 -1.43 8.37 -17.91
C GLN A 3 -2.20 8.00 -16.64
N GLN A 4 -2.97 8.94 -16.07
CA GLN A 4 -3.73 8.73 -14.83
C GLN A 4 -4.87 7.73 -15.01
N ARG A 5 -5.51 7.70 -16.20
CA ARG A 5 -6.54 6.69 -16.52
C ARG A 5 -5.98 5.26 -16.63
N GLY A 6 -4.78 5.09 -17.18
CA GLY A 6 -4.14 3.77 -17.30
C GLY A 6 -3.77 3.15 -15.95
N ILE A 7 -3.34 3.98 -15.00
CA ILE A 7 -3.01 3.56 -13.63
C ILE A 7 -4.28 3.08 -12.89
N THR A 8 -5.41 3.80 -13.04
CA THR A 8 -6.70 3.41 -12.44
C THR A 8 -7.25 2.10 -13.01
N GLN A 9 -7.13 1.90 -14.32
CA GLN A 9 -7.61 0.67 -14.97
C GLN A 9 -6.78 -0.57 -14.58
N SER A 10 -5.47 -0.41 -14.41
CA SER A 10 -4.58 -1.46 -13.88
C SER A 10 -4.92 -1.81 -12.42
N LYS A 11 -5.24 -0.80 -11.61
CA LYS A 11 -5.70 -0.96 -10.21
C LYS A 11 -6.99 -1.77 -10.12
N GLU A 12 -7.99 -1.46 -10.94
CA GLU A 12 -9.24 -2.21 -10.96
C GLU A 12 -9.04 -3.66 -11.41
N SER A 13 -8.20 -3.89 -12.42
CA SER A 13 -7.87 -5.24 -12.88
C SER A 13 -7.20 -6.07 -11.78
N LEU A 14 -6.28 -5.46 -11.02
CA LEU A 14 -5.63 -6.09 -9.87
C LEU A 14 -6.64 -6.41 -8.75
N LEU A 15 -7.56 -5.51 -8.43
CA LEU A 15 -8.59 -5.77 -7.42
C LEU A 15 -9.57 -6.89 -7.87
N LYS A 16 -9.86 -6.98 -9.17
CA LYS A 16 -10.64 -8.09 -9.74
C LYS A 16 -9.89 -9.41 -9.62
N SER A 17 -8.57 -9.43 -9.85
CA SER A 17 -7.77 -10.66 -9.72
C SER A 17 -7.68 -11.13 -8.26
N TYR A 18 -7.55 -10.21 -7.30
CA TYR A 18 -7.61 -10.51 -5.87
C TYR A 18 -8.96 -11.11 -5.47
N ASN A 19 -10.06 -10.52 -5.92
CA ASN A 19 -11.40 -11.06 -5.66
C ASN A 19 -11.60 -12.45 -6.27
N LYS A 20 -11.12 -12.66 -7.50
CA LYS A 20 -11.18 -13.96 -8.15
C LYS A 20 -10.41 -15.01 -7.35
N ARG A 21 -9.17 -14.71 -6.98
CA ARG A 21 -8.31 -15.59 -6.17
C ARG A 21 -8.96 -15.95 -4.84
N LEU A 22 -9.51 -14.97 -4.11
CA LEU A 22 -10.25 -15.22 -2.86
C LEU A 22 -11.39 -16.23 -3.06
N LYS A 23 -12.22 -16.02 -4.09
CA LYS A 23 -13.36 -16.89 -4.38
C LYS A 23 -12.90 -18.30 -4.74
N ASP A 24 -11.89 -18.42 -5.59
CA ASP A 24 -11.35 -19.69 -6.06
C ASP A 24 -10.73 -20.48 -4.88
N ASP A 25 -9.94 -19.83 -4.02
CA ASP A 25 -9.31 -20.48 -2.86
C ASP A 25 -10.33 -20.89 -1.80
N VAL A 26 -11.31 -20.04 -1.47
CA VAL A 26 -12.38 -20.40 -0.51
C VAL A 26 -13.24 -21.56 -1.05
N LYS A 27 -13.59 -21.52 -2.34
CA LYS A 27 -14.32 -22.61 -2.99
C LYS A 27 -13.51 -23.90 -2.96
N SER A 28 -12.21 -23.85 -3.26
CA SER A 28 -11.32 -25.00 -3.20
C SER A 28 -11.29 -25.61 -1.79
N ILE A 29 -11.23 -24.80 -0.74
CA ILE A 29 -11.26 -25.29 0.65
C ILE A 29 -12.58 -26.01 0.94
N LEU A 30 -13.71 -25.38 0.60
CA LEU A 30 -15.04 -25.96 0.84
C LEU A 30 -15.23 -27.27 0.08
N ASP A 31 -14.90 -27.28 -1.21
CA ASP A 31 -15.07 -28.45 -2.08
C ASP A 31 -14.19 -29.61 -1.59
N ASN A 32 -12.90 -29.37 -1.29
CA ASN A 32 -12.02 -30.42 -0.77
C ASN A 32 -12.48 -30.94 0.61
N PHE A 33 -12.94 -30.08 1.50
CA PHE A 33 -13.43 -30.49 2.81
C PHE A 33 -14.73 -31.32 2.71
N THR A 34 -15.66 -30.89 1.86
CA THR A 34 -16.89 -31.63 1.57
C THR A 34 -16.59 -33.05 1.09
N GLU A 35 -15.58 -33.19 0.26
CA GLU A 35 -15.21 -34.48 -0.29
C GLU A 35 -14.45 -35.37 0.71
N ILE A 36 -13.67 -34.80 1.64
CA ILE A 36 -13.14 -35.54 2.79
C ILE A 36 -14.29 -36.13 3.62
N LEU A 37 -15.35 -35.36 3.87
CA LEU A 37 -16.52 -35.85 4.59
C LEU A 37 -17.25 -36.97 3.84
N LYS A 38 -17.29 -36.92 2.50
CA LYS A 38 -17.85 -38.02 1.68
C LYS A 38 -16.99 -39.26 1.77
N ALA A 39 -15.67 -39.15 1.60
CA ALA A 39 -14.73 -40.27 1.70
C ALA A 39 -14.70 -40.90 3.10
N ALA A 40 -15.07 -40.14 4.14
CA ALA A 40 -15.14 -40.64 5.52
C ALA A 40 -16.40 -41.47 5.80
N LYS A 41 -17.41 -41.41 4.93
CA LYS A 41 -18.58 -42.29 5.05
C LYS A 41 -18.18 -43.71 4.65
N VAL A 42 -18.49 -44.66 5.52
CA VAL A 42 -18.32 -46.08 5.24
C VAL A 42 -19.53 -46.52 4.42
N GLU A 43 -19.32 -46.86 3.14
CA GLU A 43 -20.35 -47.48 2.30
C GLU A 43 -20.43 -48.99 2.53
N GLU A 44 -21.63 -49.55 2.34
CA GLU A 44 -21.91 -50.97 2.51
C GLU A 44 -21.51 -51.75 1.24
N GLN A 45 -20.92 -52.93 1.46
CA GLN A 45 -20.40 -53.90 0.47
C GLN A 45 -20.39 -53.49 -1.01
N ASN A 46 -19.20 -53.08 -1.46
CA ASN A 46 -18.87 -52.97 -2.89
C ASN A 46 -18.14 -54.24 -3.38
N GLN A 47 -18.06 -54.44 -4.71
CA GLN A 47 -17.35 -55.59 -5.31
C GLN A 47 -15.84 -55.61 -5.02
N VAL A 48 -15.29 -54.51 -4.51
CA VAL A 48 -13.86 -54.33 -4.17
C VAL A 48 -13.64 -54.67 -2.69
N SER A 49 -12.50 -55.28 -2.36
CA SER A 49 -12.11 -55.55 -0.97
C SER A 49 -12.13 -54.27 -0.11
N THR A 50 -12.65 -54.38 1.11
CA THR A 50 -12.72 -53.28 2.09
C THR A 50 -11.35 -52.66 2.35
N LEU A 51 -10.28 -53.47 2.34
CA LEU A 51 -8.91 -53.01 2.54
C LEU A 51 -8.47 -52.05 1.43
N THR A 52 -8.73 -52.41 0.16
CA THR A 52 -8.38 -51.59 -1.00
C THR A 52 -9.17 -50.28 -1.03
N GLN A 53 -10.46 -50.31 -0.66
CA GLN A 53 -11.27 -49.10 -0.55
C GLN A 53 -10.74 -48.16 0.54
N SER A 54 -10.34 -48.72 1.69
CA SER A 54 -9.80 -47.92 2.81
C SER A 54 -8.48 -47.24 2.45
N ASP A 55 -7.60 -47.91 1.71
CA ASP A 55 -6.34 -47.32 1.23
C ASP A 55 -6.60 -46.23 0.19
N GLN A 56 -7.53 -46.44 -0.75
CA GLN A 56 -7.92 -45.42 -1.71
C GLN A 56 -8.47 -44.17 -1.02
N ALA A 57 -9.42 -44.34 -0.10
CA ALA A 57 -10.01 -43.24 0.67
C ALA A 57 -8.93 -42.47 1.46
N ARG A 58 -7.96 -43.19 2.04
CA ARG A 58 -6.84 -42.58 2.75
C ARG A 58 -6.00 -41.69 1.83
N TYR A 59 -5.59 -42.18 0.66
CA TYR A 59 -4.80 -41.37 -0.28
C TYR A 59 -5.57 -40.16 -0.78
N GLU A 60 -6.86 -40.35 -1.09
CA GLU A 60 -7.74 -39.26 -1.52
C GLU A 60 -7.86 -38.17 -0.43
N MET A 61 -8.12 -38.56 0.82
CA MET A 61 -8.18 -37.63 1.95
C MET A 61 -6.87 -36.86 2.13
N HIS A 62 -5.71 -37.51 2.00
CA HIS A 62 -4.41 -36.85 2.08
C HIS A 62 -4.23 -35.78 1.00
N VAL A 63 -4.57 -36.10 -0.26
CA VAL A 63 -4.48 -35.13 -1.37
C VAL A 63 -5.43 -33.95 -1.14
N ARG A 64 -6.66 -34.21 -0.71
CA ARG A 64 -7.66 -33.17 -0.42
C ARG A 64 -7.22 -32.27 0.73
N ALA A 65 -6.66 -32.84 1.80
CA ALA A 65 -6.10 -32.07 2.90
C ALA A 65 -4.92 -31.18 2.44
N ALA A 66 -4.03 -31.70 1.61
CA ALA A 66 -2.94 -30.91 1.03
C ALA A 66 -3.46 -29.74 0.16
N ASN A 67 -4.52 -29.96 -0.62
CA ASN A 67 -5.15 -28.90 -1.41
C ASN A 67 -5.77 -27.80 -0.53
N ILE A 68 -6.36 -28.15 0.62
CA ILE A 68 -6.86 -27.18 1.60
C ILE A 68 -5.72 -26.31 2.14
N VAL A 69 -4.61 -26.93 2.56
CA VAL A 69 -3.43 -26.21 3.06
C VAL A 69 -2.89 -25.25 1.99
N ARG A 70 -2.74 -25.72 0.75
CA ARG A 70 -2.26 -24.90 -0.37
C ARG A 70 -3.17 -23.68 -0.63
N ALA A 71 -4.49 -23.86 -0.59
CA ALA A 71 -5.43 -22.74 -0.72
C ALA A 71 -5.31 -21.77 0.47
N GLY A 72 -5.11 -22.28 1.68
CA GLY A 72 -4.83 -21.46 2.87
C GLY A 72 -3.57 -20.61 2.73
N GLU A 73 -2.46 -21.19 2.27
CA GLU A 73 -1.23 -20.44 1.98
C GLU A 73 -1.44 -19.37 0.90
N SER A 74 -2.22 -19.69 -0.14
CA SER A 74 -2.59 -18.74 -1.17
C SER A 74 -3.37 -17.55 -0.61
N LEU A 75 -4.31 -17.79 0.31
CA LEU A 75 -5.04 -16.72 1.01
C LEU A 75 -4.11 -15.88 1.89
N MET A 76 -3.14 -16.47 2.59
CA MET A 76 -2.15 -15.70 3.37
C MET A 76 -1.31 -14.78 2.47
N LYS A 77 -0.89 -15.27 1.30
CA LYS A 77 -0.20 -14.44 0.30
C LYS A 77 -1.10 -13.31 -0.19
N LEU A 78 -2.38 -13.58 -0.48
CA LEU A 78 -3.34 -12.55 -0.88
C LEU A 78 -3.50 -11.45 0.19
N VAL A 79 -3.54 -11.80 1.47
CA VAL A 79 -3.58 -10.81 2.57
C VAL A 79 -2.31 -9.95 2.57
N SER A 80 -1.14 -10.55 2.35
CA SER A 80 0.11 -9.79 2.22
C SER A 80 0.08 -8.83 1.03
N ASP A 81 -0.41 -9.29 -0.13
CA ASP A 81 -0.54 -8.47 -1.34
C ASP A 81 -1.47 -7.26 -1.11
N LEU A 82 -2.60 -7.48 -0.40
CA LEU A 82 -3.53 -6.42 -0.02
C LEU A 82 -2.89 -5.36 0.91
N LYS A 83 -2.09 -5.79 1.90
CA LYS A 83 -1.36 -4.87 2.76
C LYS A 83 -0.40 -4.00 1.96
N THR A 84 0.40 -4.61 1.09
CA THR A 84 1.32 -3.91 0.20
C THR A 84 0.58 -2.92 -0.69
N PHE A 85 -0.55 -3.34 -1.27
CA PHE A 85 -1.39 -2.48 -2.10
C PHE A 85 -1.91 -1.24 -1.35
N LEU A 86 -2.39 -1.40 -0.11
CA LEU A 86 -2.90 -0.31 0.70
C LEU A 86 -1.80 0.67 1.11
N ILE A 87 -0.66 0.15 1.57
CA ILE A 87 0.52 0.96 1.94
C ILE A 87 0.99 1.77 0.73
N LEU A 88 1.11 1.12 -0.44
CA LEU A 88 1.61 1.80 -1.64
C LEU A 88 0.65 2.83 -2.22
N ASN A 89 -0.67 2.61 -2.10
CA ASN A 89 -1.66 3.55 -2.62
C ASN A 89 -1.76 4.85 -1.81
N ASP A 90 -1.29 4.87 -0.56
CA ASP A 90 -1.31 6.08 0.26
C ASP A 90 -0.12 7.01 -0.04
N PHE A 91 1.00 6.47 -0.55
CA PHE A 91 2.19 7.27 -0.85
C PHE A 91 1.97 8.43 -1.83
N PRO A 92 1.21 8.30 -2.95
CA PRO A 92 0.95 9.42 -3.84
C PRO A 92 0.30 10.62 -3.14
N SER A 93 -0.72 10.38 -2.31
CA SER A 93 -1.41 11.42 -1.55
C SER A 93 -0.52 12.04 -0.47
N VAL A 94 0.25 11.21 0.24
CA VAL A 94 1.25 11.70 1.20
C VAL A 94 2.30 12.56 0.51
N ASN A 95 2.79 12.14 -0.66
CA ASN A 95 3.81 12.86 -1.42
C ASN A 95 3.28 14.19 -1.97
N GLU A 96 2.00 14.24 -2.38
CA GLU A 96 1.33 15.49 -2.74
C GLU A 96 1.25 16.46 -1.55
N GLY A 97 0.90 15.96 -0.36
CA GLY A 97 0.92 16.76 0.88
C GLY A 97 2.30 17.30 1.25
N ILE A 98 3.35 16.48 1.10
CA ILE A 98 4.75 16.91 1.30
C ILE A 98 5.14 17.99 0.29
N ASN A 99 4.78 17.83 -0.98
CA ASN A 99 5.08 18.82 -2.01
C ASN A 99 4.37 20.16 -1.75
N GLN A 100 3.09 20.14 -1.37
CA GLN A 100 2.35 21.34 -1.01
C GLN A 100 3.00 22.07 0.17
N ARG A 101 3.33 21.33 1.24
CA ARG A 101 4.01 21.91 2.41
C ARG A 101 5.39 22.48 2.05
N THR A 102 6.13 21.79 1.20
CA THR A 102 7.44 22.26 0.71
C THR A 102 7.30 23.58 -0.06
N GLN A 103 6.29 23.70 -0.93
CA GLN A 103 6.02 24.94 -1.66
C GLN A 103 5.64 26.09 -0.72
N GLN A 104 4.79 25.84 0.28
CA GLN A 104 4.42 26.83 1.29
C GLN A 104 5.64 27.33 2.07
N LEU A 105 6.51 26.42 2.53
CA LEU A 105 7.72 26.78 3.26
C LEU A 105 8.68 27.61 2.39
N LYS A 106 8.83 27.27 1.11
CA LYS A 106 9.63 28.07 0.17
C LYS A 106 9.06 29.47 -0.05
N ALA A 107 7.73 29.60 -0.10
CA ALA A 107 7.09 30.92 -0.23
C ALA A 107 7.35 31.78 1.01
N ILE A 108 7.19 31.21 2.21
CA ILE A 108 7.48 31.90 3.48
C ILE A 108 8.96 32.28 3.57
N GLN A 109 9.86 31.39 3.17
CA GLN A 109 11.29 31.67 3.12
C GLN A 109 11.59 32.87 2.21
N GLY A 110 11.05 32.89 0.99
CA GLY A 110 11.24 34.00 0.06
C GLY A 110 10.69 35.34 0.58
N GLU A 111 9.55 35.32 1.26
CA GLU A 111 8.99 36.51 1.92
C GLU A 111 9.91 37.01 3.04
N CYS A 112 10.43 36.09 3.87
CA CYS A 112 11.37 36.41 4.94
C CYS A 112 12.66 37.02 4.39
N ASP A 113 13.24 36.41 3.35
CA ASP A 113 14.47 36.90 2.70
C ASP A 113 14.26 38.29 2.11
N THR A 114 13.11 38.55 1.51
CA THR A 114 12.75 39.87 0.96
C THR A 114 12.67 40.93 2.07
N LYS A 115 12.03 40.60 3.20
CA LYS A 115 11.94 41.50 4.36
C LYS A 115 13.31 41.77 5.00
N LEU A 116 14.16 40.75 5.07
CA LEU A 116 15.53 40.90 5.60
C LEU A 116 16.39 41.81 4.71
N LEU A 117 16.27 41.69 3.38
CA LEU A 117 16.96 42.58 2.45
C LEU A 117 16.48 44.03 2.59
N ALA A 118 15.18 44.25 2.65
CA ALA A 118 14.62 45.59 2.84
C ALA A 118 15.11 46.22 4.16
N LEU A 119 15.04 45.49 5.27
CA LEU A 119 15.53 45.96 6.56
C LEU A 119 17.02 46.30 6.54
N ARG A 120 17.82 45.47 5.85
CA ARG A 120 19.26 45.71 5.69
C ARG A 120 19.54 46.99 4.91
N ASP A 121 18.75 47.28 3.88
CA ASP A 121 18.91 48.49 3.08
C ASP A 121 18.45 49.73 3.85
N ASP A 122 17.35 49.65 4.61
CA ASP A 122 16.89 50.72 5.50
C ASP A 122 17.95 51.05 6.57
N MET A 123 18.51 50.03 7.23
CA MET A 123 19.58 50.22 8.22
C MET A 123 20.85 50.83 7.62
N ALA A 124 21.18 50.49 6.37
CA ALA A 124 22.33 51.06 5.69
C ALA A 124 22.12 52.54 5.35
N ALA A 125 20.89 52.93 4.99
CA ALA A 125 20.52 54.32 4.78
C ALA A 125 20.58 55.12 6.09
N ASP A 126 19.97 54.62 7.16
CA ASP A 126 20.02 55.26 8.49
C ASP A 126 21.46 55.45 8.98
N LEU A 127 22.32 54.45 8.79
CA LEU A 127 23.73 54.53 9.19
C LEU A 127 24.48 55.61 8.40
N TYR A 128 24.22 55.72 7.09
CA TYR A 128 24.82 56.73 6.24
C TYR A 128 24.43 58.15 6.69
N ASP A 129 23.13 58.37 6.94
CA ASP A 129 22.61 59.66 7.40
C ASP A 129 23.23 60.06 8.76
N LEU A 130 23.33 59.10 9.69
CA LEU A 130 23.98 59.33 10.99
C LEU A 130 25.48 59.64 10.87
N GLU A 131 26.19 58.96 9.97
CA GLU A 131 27.61 59.25 9.69
C GLU A 131 27.75 60.67 9.11
N GLU A 132 26.90 61.07 8.18
CA GLU A 132 26.91 62.42 7.60
C GLU A 132 26.63 63.51 8.65
N GLU A 133 25.62 63.31 9.51
CA GLU A 133 25.34 64.21 10.63
C GLU A 133 26.51 64.32 11.61
N TYR A 134 27.14 63.19 11.96
CA TYR A 134 28.29 63.16 12.85
C TYR A 134 29.48 63.96 12.28
N TYR A 135 29.79 63.80 11.00
CA TYR A 135 30.90 64.51 10.36
C TYR A 135 30.61 65.97 10.03
N SER A 136 29.33 66.33 9.82
CA SER A 136 28.89 67.70 9.53
C SER A 136 28.61 68.54 10.79
N SER A 137 28.47 67.91 11.95
CA SER A 137 28.26 68.59 13.22
C SER A 137 29.43 69.52 13.58
N ARG A 138 29.09 70.74 14.00
CA ARG A 138 30.02 71.82 14.39
C ARG A 138 30.75 71.59 15.72
N HIS A 139 30.64 70.41 16.32
CA HIS A 139 31.28 70.05 17.59
C HIS A 139 32.48 69.11 17.40
N LYS A 140 33.38 69.49 16.49
CA LYS A 140 34.80 69.13 16.58
C LYS A 140 35.58 70.26 17.24
#